data_AF-A0A1V9F347-F1
#
_entry.id   AF-A0A1V9F347-F1
#
_cell.length_a   1.000
_cell.length_b   1.000
_cell.length_c   1.000
_cell.angle_alpha   90.00
_cell.angle_beta   90.00
_cell.angle_gamma   90.00
#
_symmetry.space_group_name_H-M   'P 1'
#
loop_
_entity.id
_entity.type
_entity.pdbx_description
1 polymer ?
#
loop_
_entity_poly.entity_id
_entity_poly.type
_entity_poly.pdbx_seq_one_letter_code
_entity_poly.pdbx_strand_id
1 'polypeptide(L)'
;MIQELIEQLESTWEVDTGFFYKLRQGIFDRNLNNEFLNLLKTISFEDDEMISSRVVSLLWYIPLFMEWQKERVGKTMGIEEYNMLKQNIENELERILGVP
;
A
#
# COMPACT_ATOMS: atom_id res chain seq x y z
N MET A 1 15.65 9.10 7.95
CA MET A 1 14.51 8.54 8.72
C MET A 1 13.19 8.88 8.01
N ILE A 2 12.58 10.07 8.15
CA ILE A 2 11.32 10.36 7.45
C ILE A 2 11.47 10.50 5.92
N GLN A 3 12.57 11.10 5.45
CA GLN A 3 12.84 11.26 4.01
C GLN A 3 13.01 9.91 3.31
N GLU A 4 13.74 8.99 3.94
CA GLU A 4 13.94 7.62 3.44
C GLU A 4 12.62 6.84 3.40
N LEU A 5 11.76 6.99 4.42
CA LEU A 5 10.42 6.42 4.39
C LEU A 5 9.59 6.96 3.22
N ILE A 6 9.63 8.28 2.98
CA ILE A 6 8.93 8.90 1.85
C ILE A 6 9.43 8.32 0.53
N GLU A 7 10.75 8.20 0.34
CA GLU A 7 11.35 7.62 -0.87
C GLU A 7 10.93 6.16 -1.07
N GLN A 8 10.92 5.36 0.01
CA GLN A 8 10.44 3.98 -0.03
C GLN A 8 8.95 3.90 -0.41
N LEU A 9 8.10 4.75 0.17
CA LEU A 9 6.68 4.82 -0.18
C LEU A 9 6.49 5.28 -1.63
N GLU A 10 7.23 6.28 -2.10
CA GLU A 10 7.18 6.76 -3.49
C GLU A 10 7.57 5.66 -4.48
N SER A 11 8.60 4.86 -4.15
CA SER A 11 9.02 3.74 -5.00
C SER A 11 7.92 2.70 -5.24
N THR A 12 6.97 2.55 -4.32
CA THR A 12 5.83 1.63 -4.48
C THR A 12 4.84 2.10 -5.55
N TRP A 13 4.84 3.40 -5.85
CA TRP A 13 4.03 4.04 -6.87
C TRP A 13 4.80 4.29 -8.19
N GLU A 14 6.10 4.03 -8.19
CA GLU A 14 6.99 4.32 -9.32
C GLU A 14 6.52 3.64 -10.61
N VAL A 15 6.67 4.35 -11.72
CA VAL A 15 6.30 3.84 -13.04
C VAL A 15 7.18 2.64 -13.39
N ASP A 16 6.57 1.63 -14.01
CA ASP A 16 7.17 0.36 -14.46
C ASP A 16 7.64 -0.61 -13.36
N THR A 17 8.12 -0.10 -12.22
CA THR A 17 8.73 -0.93 -11.17
C THR A 17 7.84 -1.09 -9.93
N GLY A 18 7.03 -0.08 -9.59
CA GLY A 18 6.25 -0.05 -8.35
C GLY A 18 5.11 -1.05 -8.30
N PHE A 19 4.81 -1.54 -7.09
CA PHE A 19 3.70 -2.46 -6.83
C PHE A 19 2.38 -1.92 -7.38
N PHE A 20 2.03 -0.68 -7.05
CA PHE A 20 0.75 -0.09 -7.42
C PHE A 20 0.68 0.24 -8.92
N TYR A 21 1.82 0.49 -9.56
CA TYR A 21 1.85 0.59 -11.02
C TYR A 21 1.51 -0.74 -11.68
N LYS A 22 2.15 -1.84 -11.29
CA LYS A 22 1.83 -3.18 -11.81
C LYS A 22 0.37 -3.57 -11.54
N LEU A 23 -0.12 -3.25 -10.34
CA LEU A 23 -1.50 -3.51 -9.96
C LEU A 23 -2.50 -2.78 -10.87
N ARG A 24 -2.21 -1.53 -11.25
CA ARG A 24 -3.00 -0.75 -12.22
C ARG A 24 -3.06 -1.41 -13.61
N GLN A 25 -2.00 -2.13 -13.99
CA GLN A 25 -1.95 -2.92 -15.22
C GLN A 25 -2.65 -4.28 -15.10
N GLY A 26 -3.25 -4.59 -13.94
CA GLY A 26 -3.87 -5.89 -13.66
C GLY A 26 -2.85 -7.01 -13.36
N ILE A 27 -1.59 -6.64 -13.10
CA ILE A 27 -0.51 -7.59 -12.79
C ILE A 27 -0.31 -7.59 -11.28
N PHE A 28 -0.63 -8.72 -10.63
CA PHE A 28 -0.33 -8.90 -9.23
C PHE A 28 1.08 -9.46 -9.04
N ASP A 29 1.96 -8.68 -8.45
CA ASP A 29 3.32 -9.11 -8.09
C ASP A 29 3.39 -9.40 -6.58
N ARG A 30 3.47 -10.68 -6.23
CA ARG A 30 3.47 -11.13 -4.84
C ARG A 30 4.71 -10.66 -4.07
N ASN A 31 5.86 -10.54 -4.73
CA ASN A 31 7.08 -10.12 -4.07
C ASN A 31 6.99 -8.64 -3.70
N LEU A 32 6.58 -7.79 -4.64
CA LEU A 32 6.37 -6.36 -4.39
C LEU A 32 5.27 -6.11 -3.34
N ASN A 33 4.20 -6.90 -3.34
CA ASN A 33 3.20 -6.85 -2.27
C ASN A 33 3.80 -7.14 -0.89
N ASN A 34 4.62 -8.19 -0.78
CA ASN A 34 5.25 -8.57 0.48
C ASN A 34 6.27 -7.51 0.96
N GLU A 35 7.05 -6.94 0.04
CA GLU A 35 7.95 -5.83 0.32
C GLU A 35 7.18 -4.61 0.84
N PHE A 36 6.09 -4.24 0.17
CA PHE A 36 5.24 -3.15 0.61
C PHE A 36 4.59 -3.41 1.98
N LEU A 37 4.06 -4.61 2.21
CA LEU A 37 3.47 -4.97 3.50
C LEU A 37 4.52 -4.96 4.62
N ASN A 38 5.75 -5.40 4.34
CA ASN A 38 6.85 -5.32 5.29
C ASN A 38 7.25 -3.87 5.58
N LEU A 39 7.26 -3.00 4.58
CA LEU A 39 7.46 -1.57 4.77
C LEU A 39 6.38 -0.97 5.70
N LEU A 40 5.10 -1.29 5.49
CA LEU A 40 4.04 -0.79 6.36
C LEU A 40 4.26 -1.20 7.83
N LYS A 41 4.70 -2.44 8.07
CA LYS A 41 4.98 -2.96 9.41
C LYS A 41 6.13 -2.24 10.13
N THR A 42 7.06 -1.59 9.41
CA THR A 42 8.14 -0.83 10.04
C THR A 42 7.71 0.58 10.42
N ILE A 43 6.60 1.09 9.87
CA ILE A 43 6.09 2.42 10.18
C ILE A 43 5.44 2.39 11.56
N SER A 44 5.95 3.21 12.46
CA SER A 44 5.37 3.48 13.78
C SER A 44 5.51 4.96 14.04
N PHE A 45 4.44 5.57 14.55
CA PHE A 45 4.42 6.95 15.02
C PHE A 45 3.99 6.92 16.49
N GLU A 46 4.56 7.79 17.30
CA GLU A 46 4.05 8.01 18.67
C GLU A 46 2.73 8.80 18.60
N ASP A 47 1.85 8.65 19.61
CA ASP A 47 0.49 9.23 19.58
C ASP A 47 0.45 10.75 19.34
N ASP A 48 1.46 11.48 19.83
CA ASP A 48 1.59 12.95 19.71
C ASP A 48 2.56 13.38 18.58
N GLU A 49 3.05 12.45 17.76
CA GLU A 49 4.00 12.74 16.70
C GLU A 49 3.32 13.40 15.48
N MET A 50 3.88 14.51 15.01
CA MET A 50 3.43 15.13 13.76
C MET A 50 3.83 14.27 12.56
N ILE A 51 2.84 13.67 11.91
CA ILE A 51 3.05 12.88 10.69
C ILE A 51 3.23 13.82 9.49
N SER A 52 4.23 13.54 8.66
CA SER A 52 4.43 14.24 7.39
C SER A 52 3.18 14.12 6.50
N SER A 53 2.69 15.26 6.02
CA SER A 53 1.57 15.29 5.06
C SER A 53 1.86 14.49 3.80
N ARG A 54 3.13 14.35 3.41
CA ARG A 54 3.54 13.53 2.27
C ARG A 54 3.32 12.04 2.54
N VAL A 55 3.67 11.56 3.73
CA VAL A 55 3.41 10.17 4.15
C VAL A 55 1.92 9.89 4.13
N VAL A 56 1.12 10.77 4.76
CA VAL A 56 -0.35 10.66 4.72
C VAL A 56 -0.83 10.57 3.28
N SER A 57 -0.38 11.47 2.40
CA SER A 57 -0.79 11.54 0.98
C SER A 57 -0.50 10.27 0.17
N LEU A 58 0.53 9.51 0.54
CA LEU A 58 0.94 8.27 -0.13
C LEU A 58 0.15 7.05 0.37
N LEU A 59 -0.37 7.11 1.59
CA LEU A 59 -1.02 5.99 2.26
C LEU A 59 -2.56 6.05 2.19
N TRP A 60 -3.16 7.22 2.41
CA TRP A 60 -4.62 7.37 2.57
C TRP A 60 -5.45 6.87 1.38
N TYR A 61 -4.89 6.95 0.17
CA TYR A 61 -5.58 6.62 -1.07
C TYR A 61 -5.53 5.12 -1.41
N ILE A 62 -4.66 4.35 -0.75
CA ILE A 62 -4.40 2.95 -1.07
C ILE A 62 -5.66 2.06 -1.02
N PRO A 63 -6.52 2.12 0.03
CA PRO A 63 -7.69 1.23 0.11
C PRO A 63 -8.64 1.42 -1.07
N LEU A 64 -8.93 2.67 -1.40
CA LEU A 64 -9.78 3.04 -2.53
C LEU A 64 -9.15 2.63 -3.86
N PHE A 65 -7.84 2.89 -4.02
CA PHE A 65 -7.10 2.49 -5.20
C PHE A 65 -7.16 0.98 -5.43
N MET A 66 -6.94 0.18 -4.38
CA MET A 66 -7.00 -1.29 -4.44
C MET A 66 -8.40 -1.78 -4.80
N GLU A 67 -9.46 -1.21 -4.21
CA GLU A 67 -10.83 -1.59 -4.59
C GLU A 67 -11.08 -1.42 -6.09
N TRP A 68 -10.60 -0.31 -6.68
CA TRP A 68 -10.72 -0.07 -8.12
C TRP A 68 -9.92 -1.04 -9.00
N GLN A 69 -8.91 -1.73 -8.46
CA GLN A 69 -8.12 -2.69 -9.23
C GLN A 69 -8.70 -4.11 -9.19
N LYS A 70 -9.64 -4.41 -8.30
CA LYS A 70 -10.19 -5.75 -8.08
C LYS A 70 -10.61 -6.48 -9.37
N GLU A 71 -11.36 -5.81 -10.24
CA GLU A 71 -11.80 -6.41 -11.52
C GLU A 71 -10.64 -6.65 -12.49
N ARG A 72 -9.63 -5.79 -12.49
CA ARG A 72 -8.45 -5.90 -13.38
C ARG A 72 -7.60 -7.10 -12.99
N VAL A 73 -7.39 -7.26 -11.70
CA VAL A 73 -6.50 -8.28 -11.13
C VAL A 73 -7.19 -9.65 -11.06
N GLY A 74 -8.53 -9.70 -11.09
CA GLY A 74 -9.30 -10.96 -11.17
C GLY A 74 -8.97 -11.85 -12.39
N LYS A 75 -8.21 -11.35 -13.37
CA LYS A 75 -7.68 -12.12 -14.50
C LYS A 75 -6.36 -12.85 -14.21
N THR A 76 -5.62 -12.42 -13.18
CA THR A 76 -4.28 -12.93 -12.84
C THR A 76 -4.22 -13.55 -11.45
N MET A 77 -5.17 -13.26 -10.56
CA MET A 77 -5.32 -13.90 -9.26
C MET A 77 -6.78 -14.12 -8.89
N GLY A 78 -7.03 -15.03 -7.93
CA GLY A 78 -8.35 -15.24 -7.37
C GLY A 78 -8.84 -14.01 -6.58
N ILE A 79 -10.10 -13.63 -6.75
CA ILE A 79 -10.71 -12.48 -6.07
C ILE A 79 -10.64 -12.64 -4.54
N GLU A 80 -10.82 -13.85 -4.02
CA GLU A 80 -10.72 -14.12 -2.58
C GLU A 80 -9.30 -13.89 -2.05
N GLU A 81 -8.29 -14.35 -2.79
CA GLU A 81 -6.89 -14.11 -2.45
C GLU A 81 -6.55 -12.61 -2.48
N TYR A 82 -7.06 -11.90 -3.47
CA TYR A 82 -6.91 -10.45 -3.55
C TYR A 82 -7.52 -9.74 -2.35
N ASN A 83 -8.75 -10.11 -1.96
CA ASN A 83 -9.44 -9.52 -0.82
C ASN A 83 -8.68 -9.77 0.49
N MET A 84 -8.13 -10.97 0.70
CA MET A 84 -7.30 -11.25 1.88
C MET A 84 -6.06 -10.35 1.95
N LEU A 85 -5.39 -10.15 0.81
CA LEU A 85 -4.19 -9.32 0.74
C LEU A 85 -4.51 -7.83 0.92
N LYS A 86 -5.60 -7.37 0.31
CA LYS A 86 -6.15 -6.02 0.52
C LYS A 86 -6.45 -5.79 2.00
N GLN A 87 -7.13 -6.72 2.68
CA GLN A 87 -7.42 -6.62 4.11
C GLN A 87 -6.16 -6.50 4.96
N ASN A 88 -5.10 -7.26 4.64
CA ASN A 88 -3.84 -7.17 5.38
C ASN A 88 -3.19 -5.79 5.25
N ILE A 89 -3.25 -5.18 4.06
CA ILE A 89 -2.78 -3.81 3.84
C ILE A 89 -3.67 -2.82 4.59
N GLU A 90 -5.00 -2.96 4.50
CA GLU A 90 -5.96 -2.09 5.20
C GLU A 90 -5.73 -2.11 6.73
N ASN A 91 -5.51 -3.27 7.33
CA ASN A 91 -5.23 -3.38 8.76
C ASN A 91 -3.95 -2.61 9.17
N GLU A 92 -2.90 -2.66 8.35
CA GLU A 92 -1.68 -1.90 8.63
C GLU A 92 -1.89 -0.39 8.42
N LEU A 93 -2.69 0.00 7.44
CA LEU A 93 -3.04 1.41 7.22
C LEU A 93 -3.88 1.96 8.38
N GLU A 94 -4.84 1.18 8.90
CA GLU A 94 -5.61 1.53 10.10
C GLU A 94 -4.71 1.68 11.33
N ARG A 95 -3.69 0.82 11.49
CA ARG A 95 -2.70 0.95 12.56
C ARG A 95 -1.87 2.24 12.44
N ILE A 96 -1.54 2.66 11.22
CA ILE A 96 -0.66 3.81 10.97
C ILE A 96 -1.43 5.14 11.00
N LEU A 97 -2.60 5.19 10.36
CA LEU A 97 -3.37 6.42 10.15
C LEU A 97 -4.59 6.54 11.08
N GLY A 98 -4.91 5.48 11.82
CA GLY A 98 -6.18 5.35 12.52
C GLY A 98 -7.31 4.89 11.62
N VAL A 99 -8.48 4.69 12.23
CA VAL A 99 -9.74 4.45 11.52
C VAL A 99 -10.42 5.80 11.28
N PRO A 100 -10.93 6.09 10.06
CA PRO A 100 -11.75 7.27 9.81
C PRO A 100 -12.99 7.36 10.71
#